data_AF-A0A955VER8-F1
#
_entry.id   AF-A0A955VER8-F1
#
_cell.length_a   1.000
_cell.length_b   1.000
_cell.length_c   1.000
_cell.angle_alpha   90.00
_cell.angle_beta   90.00
_cell.angle_gamma   90.00
#
_symmetry.space_group_name_H-M   'P 1'
#
loop_
_entity.id
_entity.type
_entity.pdbx_description
1 polymer ?
#
loop_
_entity_poly.entity_id
_entity_poly.type
_entity_poly.pdbx_seq_one_letter_code
_entity_poly.pdbx_strand_id
1 'polypeptide(L)' 'MSGALKRVAWEHWVGLAGLVLLGIGSYVGLVEAPPERYMGEVGRILYIHVPTAWIALLTLTVAAV' A
#
# COMPACT_ATOMS: atom_id res chain seq x y z
N MET A 1 10.18 3.37 39.06
CA MET A 1 11.32 4.19 38.58
C MET A 1 11.85 3.56 37.31
N SER A 2 12.08 4.37 36.26
CA SER A 2 12.47 4.02 34.88
C SER A 2 11.35 3.35 34.07
N GLY A 3 10.65 3.99 33.13
CA GLY A 3 11.10 5.03 32.22
C GLY A 3 11.80 4.44 30.99
N ALA A 4 11.32 3.31 30.46
CA ALA A 4 11.85 2.75 29.23
C ALA A 4 11.48 3.65 28.05
N LEU A 5 12.39 4.55 27.67
CA LEU A 5 12.33 5.27 26.40
C LEU A 5 12.04 4.26 25.29
N LYS A 6 10.89 4.40 24.63
CA LYS A 6 10.60 3.71 23.35
C LYS A 6 11.72 4.11 22.40
N ARG A 7 12.71 3.22 22.21
CA ARG A 7 13.68 3.40 21.12
C ARG A 7 12.86 3.36 19.85
N VAL A 8 12.72 4.52 19.20
CA VAL A 8 12.21 4.59 17.83
C VAL A 8 13.22 3.81 17.01
N ALA A 9 12.94 2.52 16.84
CA ALA A 9 13.74 1.65 16.00
C ALA A 9 13.59 2.14 14.57
N TRP A 10 14.62 1.92 13.76
CA TRP A 10 14.63 2.21 12.33
C TRP A 10 13.37 1.66 11.61
N GLU A 11 12.82 0.56 12.13
CA GLU A 11 11.57 -0.07 11.68
C GLU A 11 10.38 0.89 11.63
N HIS A 12 10.24 1.80 12.61
CA HIS A 12 9.13 2.76 12.60
C HIS A 12 9.25 3.76 11.47
N TRP A 13 10.48 4.18 11.13
CA TRP A 13 10.72 5.08 10.00
C TRP A 13 10.48 4.39 8.66
N VAL A 14 10.90 3.14 8.54
CA VAL A 14 10.62 2.32 7.35
C VAL A 14 9.11 2.08 7.21
N GLY A 15 8.42 1.77 8.30
CA GLY A 15 6.96 1.61 8.33
C GLY A 15 6.24 2.90 7.94
N LEU A 16 6.68 4.05 8.47
CA LEU A 16 6.12 5.35 8.11
C LEU A 16 6.35 5.68 6.63
N ALA A 17 7.56 5.44 6.12
CA ALA A 17 7.88 5.64 4.71
C ALA A 17 7.01 4.74 3.81
N GLY A 18 6.84 3.47 4.19
CA GLY A 18 5.94 2.54 3.50
C GLY A 18 4.50 3.03 3.48
N LEU A 19 3.98 3.49 4.62
CA LEU A 19 2.62 4.03 4.71
C LEU A 19 2.42 5.27 3.83
N VAL A 20 3.40 6.18 3.81
CA VAL A 20 3.38 7.38 2.97
C VAL A 20 3.41 6.99 1.49
N LEU A 21 4.30 6.08 1.08
CA LEU A 21 4.37 5.61 -0.31
C LEU A 21 3.08 4.90 -0.74
N LEU A 22 2.47 4.12 0.14
CA LEU A 22 1.20 3.44 -0.12
C LEU A 22 0.08 4.46 -0.33
N GLY A 23 0.01 5.50 0.50
CA GLY A 23 -0.95 6.60 0.35
C GLY A 23 -0.76 7.37 -0.95
N ILE A 24 0.49 7.74 -1.28
CA ILE A 24 0.81 8.48 -2.52
C ILE A 24 0.48 7.62 -3.75
N GLY A 25 0.93 6.37 -3.79
CA GLY A 25 0.67 5.47 -4.91
C GLY A 25 -0.84 5.24 -5.12
N SER A 26 -1.59 5.11 -4.03
CA SER A 26 -3.06 4.99 -4.08
C SER A 26 -3.70 6.27 -4.65
N TYR A 27 -3.28 7.45 -4.19
CA TYR A 27 -3.78 8.72 -4.69
C TYR A 27 -3.49 8.91 -6.18
N VAL A 28 -2.25 8.68 -6.60
CA VAL A 28 -1.84 8.82 -8.00
C VAL A 28 -2.64 7.86 -8.88
N GLY A 29 -2.80 6.61 -8.46
CA GLY A 29 -3.55 5.60 -9.23
C GLY A 29 -5.06 5.86 -9.33
N LEU A 30 -5.69 6.40 -8.27
CA LEU A 30 -7.14 6.61 -8.22
C LEU A 30 -7.57 8.00 -8.73
N VAL A 31 -6.75 9.04 -8.55
CA VAL A 31 -7.15 10.44 -8.76
C VAL A 31 -6.41 11.11 -9.91
N GLU A 32 -5.12 10.87 -10.06
CA GLU A 32 -4.30 11.52 -11.10
C GLU A 32 -4.22 10.69 -12.39
N ALA A 33 -4.37 9.36 -12.30
CA ALA A 33 -4.26 8.49 -13.45
C ALA A 33 -5.27 8.86 -14.54
N PRO A 34 -4.84 9.04 -15.81
CA PRO A 34 -5.75 9.42 -16.87
C PRO A 34 -6.77 8.32 -17.16
N PRO A 35 -7.94 8.67 -17.72
CA PRO A 35 -8.97 7.69 -18.05
C PRO A 35 -8.49 6.76 -19.16
N GLU A 36 -8.81 5.47 -19.03
CA GLU A 36 -8.44 4.47 -20.02
C GLU A 36 -9.36 4.55 -21.25
N ARG A 37 -8.84 4.25 -22.45
CA ARG A 37 -9.57 4.40 -23.71
C ARG A 37 -10.87 3.58 -23.76
N TYR A 38 -10.86 2.39 -23.16
CA TYR A 38 -11.98 1.44 -23.23
C TYR A 38 -12.83 1.41 -21.95
N MET A 39 -12.25 1.76 -20.81
CA MET A 39 -12.88 1.65 -19.49
C MET A 39 -13.20 3.02 -18.87
N GLY A 40 -12.77 4.12 -19.51
CA GLY A 40 -12.93 5.47 -18.99
C GLY A 40 -12.34 5.61 -17.58
N GLU A 41 -13.11 6.25 -16.70
CA GLU A 41 -12.74 6.45 -15.29
C GLU A 41 -12.64 5.14 -14.48
N VAL A 42 -13.36 4.08 -14.89
CA VAL A 42 -13.36 2.80 -14.18
C VAL A 42 -12.00 2.13 -14.24
N GLY A 43 -11.21 2.39 -15.29
CA GLY A 43 -9.85 1.83 -15.45
C GLY A 43 -8.92 2.16 -14.27
N ARG A 44 -9.17 3.27 -13.57
CA ARG A 44 -8.38 3.69 -12.39
C ARG A 44 -8.41 2.67 -11.25
N ILE A 45 -9.45 1.83 -11.17
CA ILE A 45 -9.56 0.80 -10.13
C ILE A 45 -8.48 -0.28 -10.25
N LEU A 46 -7.89 -0.47 -11.44
CA LEU A 46 -6.85 -1.47 -11.66
C LEU A 46 -5.56 -1.14 -10.86
N TYR A 47 -5.31 0.14 -10.58
CA TYR A 47 -4.15 0.58 -9.80
C TYR A 47 -4.21 0.19 -8.32
N ILE A 48 -5.41 -0.05 -7.77
CA ILE A 48 -5.57 -0.60 -6.42
C ILE A 48 -5.82 -2.11 -6.44
N HIS A 49 -6.61 -2.59 -7.40
CA HIS A 49 -7.07 -3.98 -7.45
C HIS A 49 -5.93 -4.98 -7.69
N VAL A 50 -5.05 -4.72 -8.66
CA VAL A 50 -3.98 -5.67 -8.99
C VAL A 50 -3.03 -5.84 -7.79
N PRO A 51 -2.46 -4.78 -7.20
CA PRO A 51 -1.61 -4.92 -6.01
C PRO A 51 -2.29 -5.61 -4.83
N THR A 52 -3.56 -5.32 -4.55
CA THR A 52 -4.27 -5.95 -3.43
C THR A 52 -4.50 -7.44 -3.65
N ALA A 53 -4.76 -7.87 -4.89
CA ALA A 53 -4.86 -9.28 -5.24
C ALA A 53 -3.53 -10.02 -4.97
N TRP A 54 -2.39 -9.44 -5.37
CA TRP A 54 -1.07 -10.02 -5.08
C TRP A 54 -0.79 -10.12 -3.58
N ILE A 55 -1.10 -9.06 -2.81
CA ILE A 55 -0.92 -9.07 -1.35
C ILE A 55 -1.82 -10.13 -0.71
N ALA A 56 -3.08 -10.27 -1.15
CA ALA A 56 -3.99 -11.28 -0.62
C ALA A 56 -3.47 -12.69 -0.90
N LEU A 57 -3.02 -12.97 -2.12
CA LEU A 57 -2.44 -14.27 -2.49
C LEU A 57 -1.19 -14.57 -1.66
N LEU A 58 -0.26 -13.61 -1.53
CA LEU A 58 0.95 -13.80 -0.74
C LEU A 58 0.64 -14.03 0.74
N THR A 59 -0.32 -13.28 1.30
CA THR A 59 -0.76 -13.46 2.69
C THR A 59 -1.35 -14.85 2.90
N LEU A 60 -2.21 -15.32 1.98
CA LEU A 60 -2.76 -16.68 2.02
C LEU A 60 -1.68 -17.76 1.92
N THR A 61 -0.71 -17.60 1.01
CA THR A 61 0.40 -18.56 0.86
C THR A 61 1.27 -18.61 2.11
N VAL A 62 1.63 -17.47 2.69
CA VAL A 62 2.45 -17.41 3.91
C VAL A 62 1.69 -17.94 5.13
N ALA A 63 0.39 -17.65 5.25
CA ALA A 63 -0.42 -18.12 6.38
C ALA A 63 -0.77 -19.62 6.31
N ALA A 64 -0.77 -20.21 5.10
CA ALA A 64 -1.09 -21.62 4.90
C ALA A 64 0.10 -22.57 5.10
N VAL A 65 1.33 -22.04 5.15
CA VAL A 65 2.58 -22.77 5.45
C VAL A 65 2.89 -22.67 6.93
#